data_AF-A0A1G3ARY5-F1
#
_entry.id   AF-A0A1G3ARY5-F1
#
_cell.length_a   1.000
_cell.length_b   1.000
_cell.length_c   1.000
_cell.angle_alpha   90.00
_cell.angle_beta   90.00
_cell.angle_gamma   90.00
#
_symmetry.space_group_name_H-M   'P 1'
#
loop_
_entity.id
_entity.type
_entity.pdbx_description
1 polymer ?
#
loop_
_entity_poly.entity_id
_entity_poly.type
_entity_poly.pdbx_seq_one_letter_code
_entity_poly.pdbx_strand_id
1 'polypeptide(L)' 'MSLDRAWILFQIGNCLRNEDLPAAAKMYRQLLTEYPNAPWADLATARNNLIAWYLKDEPVKLIAEVKRAGSKQDKIR' A
#
# COMPACT_ATOMS: atom_id res chain seq x y z
N MET A 1 27.06 -1.01 3.32
CA MET A 1 26.35 -2.21 2.81
C MET A 1 24.99 -2.44 3.46
N SER A 2 24.71 -2.04 4.71
CA SER A 2 23.36 -2.18 5.32
C SER A 2 22.33 -1.17 4.81
N LEU A 3 22.76 0.07 4.53
CA LEU A 3 21.89 1.16 4.11
C LEU A 3 21.33 0.92 2.68
N ASP A 4 22.18 0.53 1.73
CA ASP A 4 21.76 0.26 0.33
C ASP A 4 20.67 -0.81 0.26
N ARG A 5 20.76 -1.84 1.09
CA ARG A 5 19.76 -2.91 1.12
C ARG A 5 18.42 -2.43 1.66
N ALA A 6 18.42 -1.61 2.71
CA ALA A 6 17.18 -0.99 3.18
C ALA A 6 16.60 -0.01 2.12
N TRP A 7 17.43 0.67 1.33
CA TRP A 7 16.95 1.51 0.22
C TRP A 7 16.28 0.65 -0.84
N ILE A 8 16.93 -0.45 -1.24
CA ILE A 8 16.40 -1.39 -2.24
C ILE A 8 15.05 -1.95 -1.78
N LEU A 9 14.93 -2.41 -0.54
CA LEU A 9 13.66 -2.92 0.01
C LEU A 9 12.56 -1.84 -0.04
N PHE A 10 12.89 -0.60 0.31
CA PHE A 10 11.95 0.52 0.24
C PHE A 10 11.49 0.77 -1.20
N GLN A 11 12.40 0.75 -2.18
CA GLN A 11 12.08 0.97 -3.59
C GLN A 11 11.26 -0.17 -4.19
N ILE A 12 11.56 -1.43 -3.88
CA ILE A 12 10.74 -2.57 -4.34
C ILE A 12 9.31 -2.42 -3.80
N GLY A 13 9.16 -2.07 -2.51
CA GLY A 13 7.84 -1.77 -1.94
C GLY A 13 7.13 -0.63 -2.66
N ASN A 14 7.85 0.43 -3.06
CA ASN A 14 7.29 1.57 -3.79
C ASN A 14 6.79 1.20 -5.18
N CYS A 15 7.51 0.34 -5.91
CA CYS A 15 7.09 -0.14 -7.21
C CYS A 15 5.81 -0.99 -7.11
N LEU A 16 5.76 -1.90 -6.12
CA LEU A 16 4.66 -2.85 -5.99
C LEU A 16 3.37 -2.24 -5.43
N ARG A 17 3.42 -1.10 -4.72
CA ARG A 17 2.29 -0.60 -3.92
C ARG A 17 1.00 -0.29 -4.70
N ASN A 18 1.04 -0.24 -6.02
CA ASN A 18 -0.12 0.00 -6.87
C ASN A 18 -0.61 -1.26 -7.59
N GLU A 19 0.18 -2.32 -7.62
CA GLU A 19 -0.05 -3.53 -8.42
C GLU A 19 -0.25 -4.76 -7.54
N ASP A 20 0.57 -4.90 -6.50
CA ASP A 20 0.53 -6.00 -5.54
C ASP A 20 0.74 -5.46 -4.12
N LEU A 21 -0.39 -5.12 -3.49
CA LEU A 21 -0.42 -4.61 -2.12
C LEU A 21 0.20 -5.60 -1.11
N PRO A 22 -0.14 -6.90 -1.09
CA PRO A 22 0.51 -7.88 -0.22
C PRO A 22 2.05 -7.93 -0.38
N ALA A 23 2.55 -7.96 -1.61
CA ALA A 23 3.99 -8.01 -1.87
C ALA A 23 4.69 -6.70 -1.46
N ALA A 24 4.09 -5.54 -1.74
CA ALA A 24 4.59 -4.26 -1.26
C ALA A 24 4.72 -4.22 0.27
N ALA A 25 3.67 -4.67 0.98
CA ALA A 25 3.68 -4.73 2.44
C ALA A 25 4.75 -5.68 2.98
N LYS A 26 5.01 -6.80 2.30
CA LYS A 26 6.12 -7.72 2.66
C LYS A 26 7.47 -7.01 2.64
N MET A 27 7.75 -6.20 1.61
CA MET A 27 9.02 -5.47 1.49
C MET A 27 9.19 -4.41 2.56
N TYR A 28 8.15 -3.62 2.84
CA TYR A 28 8.20 -2.63 3.92
C TYR A 28 8.41 -3.29 5.29
N ARG A 29 7.71 -4.39 5.59
CA ARG A 29 7.93 -5.13 6.85
C ARG A 29 9.35 -5.66 6.96
N GLN A 30 9.90 -6.19 5.88
CA GLN A 30 11.27 -6.69 5.87
C GLN A 30 12.29 -5.57 6.14
N LEU A 31 12.08 -4.37 5.57
CA LEU A 31 12.87 -3.18 5.90
C LEU A 31 12.78 -2.86 7.39
N LEU A 32 11.56 -2.81 7.95
CA LEU A 32 11.34 -2.44 9.35
C LEU A 32 11.93 -3.46 10.35
N THR A 33 11.87 -4.75 10.02
CA THR A 33 12.45 -5.81 10.85
C THR A 33 13.97 -5.79 10.81
N GLU A 34 14.56 -5.64 9.62
CA GLU A 34 16.01 -5.76 9.46
C GLU A 34 16.75 -4.43 9.69
N TYR A 35 16.07 -3.29 9.50
CA TYR A 35 16.66 -1.95 9.54
C TYR A 35 15.71 -0.90 10.15
N PRO A 36 15.29 -1.06 11.41
CA PRO A 36 14.30 -0.18 12.06
C PRO A 36 14.76 1.29 12.15
N ASN A 37 16.07 1.55 12.14
CA ASN A 37 16.64 2.90 12.25
C ASN A 37 17.09 3.48 10.89
N ALA A 38 16.73 2.85 9.77
CA ALA A 38 17.06 3.38 8.45
C ALA A 38 16.27 4.67 8.17
N PRO A 39 16.80 5.61 7.36
CA PRO A 39 16.12 6.87 7.01
C PRO A 39 14.73 6.70 6.38
N TRP A 40 14.40 5.50 5.87
CA TRP A 40 13.11 5.21 5.24
C TRP A 40 12.15 4.44 6.15
N ALA A 41 12.51 4.12 7.39
CA ALA A 41 11.69 3.31 8.30
C ALA A 41 10.35 3.98 8.61
N ASP A 42 10.33 5.28 8.91
CA ASP A 42 9.07 6.01 9.19
C ASP A 42 8.15 6.01 7.97
N LEU A 43 8.72 6.22 6.78
CA LEU A 43 7.95 6.21 5.54
C LEU A 43 7.46 4.80 5.19
N ALA A 44 8.27 3.77 5.40
CA ALA A 44 7.89 2.37 5.23
C ALA A 44 6.76 1.97 6.20
N THR A 45 6.78 2.49 7.44
CA THR A 45 5.71 2.30 8.43
C THR A 45 4.40 2.91 7.94
N ALA A 46 4.43 4.18 7.52
CA ALA A 46 3.25 4.86 6.99
C ALA A 46 2.66 4.12 5.76
N ARG A 47 3.52 3.66 4.85
CA ARG A 47 3.10 2.91 3.66
C ARG A 47 2.51 1.54 4.01
N ASN A 48 3.15 0.79 4.91
CA ASN A 48 2.63 -0.51 5.36
C ASN A 48 1.26 -0.36 6.05
N ASN A 49 1.07 0.68 6.87
CA ASN A 49 -0.21 0.97 7.51
C ASN A 49 -1.31 1.31 6.50
N LEU A 50 -0.99 2.15 5.50
CA LEU A 50 -1.94 2.47 4.42
C LEU A 50 -2.37 1.22 3.65
N ILE A 51 -1.42 0.32 3.34
CA ILE A 51 -1.73 -0.95 2.68
C ILE A 51 -2.64 -1.80 3.56
N ALA A 52 -2.38 -1.88 4.87
CA ALA A 52 -3.22 -2.62 5.80
C ALA A 52 -4.68 -2.11 5.79
N TRP A 53 -4.89 -0.79 5.72
CA TRP A 53 -6.23 -0.22 5.56
C TRP A 53 -6.88 -0.59 4.23
N TYR A 54 -6.15 -0.53 3.12
CA TYR A 54 -6.69 -0.92 1.81
C TYR A 54 -7.10 -2.39 1.74
N LEU A 55 -6.31 -3.28 2.36
CA LEU A 55 -6.61 -4.70 2.40
C LEU A 55 -7.76 -5.04 3.35
N LYS A 56 -7.94 -4.26 4.42
CA LYS A 56 -9.00 -4.49 5.41
C LYS A 56 -10.34 -3.94 4.98
N ASP A 57 -10.37 -2.68 4.56
CA ASP A 57 -11.62 -1.94 4.41
C ASP A 57 -12.14 -1.93 2.95
N GLU A 58 -11.38 -2.51 2.01
CA GLU A 58 -11.65 -2.53 0.56
C GLU A 58 -12.24 -1.20 0.01
N PRO A 59 -11.71 -0.01 0.37
CA PRO A 59 -12.37 1.26 0.09
C PRO A 59 -12.58 1.51 -1.41
N VAL A 60 -11.68 0.96 -2.25
CA VAL A 60 -11.80 1.03 -3.72
C VAL A 60 -13.06 0.32 -4.21
N LYS A 61 -13.42 -0.82 -3.61
CA LYS A 61 -14.62 -1.57 -3.97
C LYS A 61 -15.88 -0.81 -3.57
N LEU A 62 -15.90 -0.25 -2.35
CA LEU A 62 -17.00 0.59 -1.89
C LEU A 62 -17.22 1.80 -2.82
N ILE A 63 -16.14 2.50 -3.20
CA ILE A 63 -16.21 3.62 -4.16
C ILE A 63 -16.73 3.15 -5.53
N ALA A 64 -16.28 1.99 -6.00
CA ALA A 64 -16.75 1.44 -7.27
C ALA A 64 -18.24 1.07 -7.23
N GLU A 65 -18.72 0.51 -6.12
CA GLU A 65 -20.13 0.18 -5.90
C GLU A 65 -21.00 1.45 -5.87
N VAL A 66 -20.58 2.49 -5.15
CA VAL A 66 -21.29 3.78 -5.11
C VAL A 66 -21.38 4.41 -6.50
N LYS A 67 -20.28 4.41 -7.28
CA LYS A 67 -20.28 4.91 -8.66
C LYS A 67 -21.23 4.12 -9.58
N ARG A 68 -21.26 2.79 -9.45
CA ARG A 68 -22.18 1.92 -10.19
C ARG A 68 -23.64 2.15 -9.79
N ALA A 69 -23.93 2.41 -8.52
CA ALA A 69 -25.27 2.71 -8.04
C ALA A 69 -25.80 4.05 -8.59
N GLY A 70 -24.99 5.12 -8.54
CA GLY A 70 -25.35 6.43 -9.09
C GLY A 70 -25.62 6.39 -10.59
N SER A 71 -24.75 5.73 -11.37
CA SER A 71 -24.95 5.60 -12.83
C SER A 71 -26.17 4.77 -13.24
N LYS A 72 -26.71 3.90 -12.37
CA LYS A 72 -27.99 3.21 -12.62
C LYS A 72 -29.19 4.12 -12.37
N GLN A 73 -29.13 4.98 -11.35
CA GLN A 73 -30.19 5.92 -11.01
C GLN A 73 -30.40 6.97 -12.11
N ASP A 74 -29.32 7.46 -12.73
CA ASP A 74 -29.40 8.41 -13.85
C ASP A 74 -30.00 7.82 -15.14
N LYS A 75 -30.00 6.49 -15.30
CA LYS A 75 -30.57 5.80 -16.48
C LYS A 75 -32.05 5.46 -16.37
N ILE A 76 -32.65 5.64 -15.19
CA ILE A 76 -34.06 5.30 -14.91
C ILE A 76 -34.92 6.58 -14.85
N ARG A 77 -34.32 7.75 -15.06
CA ARG A 77 -35.00 9.06 -15.05
C ARG A 77 -35.20 9.63 -16.44
#